data_AF-A0A1V3H5J8-F1
#
_entry.id   AF-A0A1V3H5J8-F1
#
_cell.length_a   1.000
_cell.length_b   1.000
_cell.length_c   1.000
_cell.angle_alpha   90.00
_cell.angle_beta   90.00
_cell.angle_gamma   90.00
#
_symmetry.space_group_name_H-M   'P 1'
#
loop_
_entity.id
_entity.type
_entity.pdbx_description
1 polymer ?
#
loop_
_entity_poly.entity_id
_entity_poly.type
_entity_poly.pdbx_seq_one_letter_code
_entity_poly.pdbx_strand_id
1 'polypeptide(L)'
;MTKLKDVYNFQCKVFEPETSELSVKELKVMLKQLYEYFPYTDKGDGNKQPYDTDNDYSKKWFKCYDHLLNILSMKKQEFRYKLSLSLSIVAIVISVIGVAVRITVSG
;
A
#
# COMPACT_ATOMS: atom_id res chain seq x y z
N MET A 1 17.47 1.81 21.82
CA MET A 1 17.09 0.39 21.94
C MET A 1 15.57 0.35 22.00
N THR A 2 14.91 0.07 20.88
CA THR A 2 13.44 0.04 20.82
C THR A 2 12.95 -1.18 21.60
N LYS A 3 11.99 -1.02 22.50
CA LYS A 3 11.56 -2.14 23.34
C LYS A 3 10.74 -3.10 22.47
N LEU A 4 10.93 -4.42 22.66
CA LEU A 4 10.14 -5.45 21.95
C LEU A 4 8.63 -5.20 22.02
N LYS A 5 8.15 -4.61 23.12
CA LYS A 5 6.75 -4.18 23.31
C LYS A 5 6.28 -3.16 22.27
N ASP A 6 7.14 -2.22 21.88
CA ASP A 6 6.84 -1.21 20.87
C ASP A 6 6.70 -1.84 19.48
N VAL A 7 7.52 -2.87 19.20
CA VAL A 7 7.43 -3.66 17.96
C VAL A 7 6.15 -4.48 17.92
N TYR A 8 5.77 -5.17 19.01
CA TYR A 8 4.53 -5.95 19.05
C TYR A 8 3.29 -5.07 18.91
N ASN A 9 3.24 -3.93 19.60
CA ASN A 9 2.15 -2.97 19.44
C ASN A 9 2.06 -2.46 18.00
N PHE A 10 3.20 -2.17 17.37
CA PHE A 10 3.23 -1.77 15.96
C PHE A 10 2.71 -2.88 15.04
N GLN A 11 3.13 -4.14 15.26
CA GLN A 11 2.66 -5.28 14.50
C GLN A 11 1.13 -5.45 14.63
N CYS A 12 0.56 -5.32 15.83
CA CYS A 12 -0.89 -5.35 16.02
C CYS A 12 -1.57 -4.23 15.23
N LYS A 13 -1.06 -3.00 15.32
CA LYS A 13 -1.59 -1.83 14.60
C LYS A 13 -1.64 -2.06 13.09
N VAL A 14 -0.62 -2.68 12.50
CA VAL A 14 -0.58 -2.98 11.06
C VAL A 14 -1.78 -3.82 10.59
N PHE A 15 -2.31 -4.70 11.45
CA PHE A 15 -3.45 -5.55 11.12
C PHE A 15 -4.81 -5.00 11.58
N GLU A 16 -4.84 -3.81 12.18
CA GLU A 16 -6.10 -3.15 12.53
C GLU A 16 -6.85 -2.72 11.25
N PRO A 17 -8.19 -2.84 11.22
CA PRO A 17 -8.99 -2.44 10.05
C PRO A 17 -8.74 -0.99 9.62
N GLU A 18 -8.51 -0.10 10.60
CA GLU A 18 -8.21 1.32 10.39
C GLU A 18 -6.97 1.52 9.51
N THR A 19 -6.01 0.59 9.52
CA THR A 19 -4.81 0.65 8.66
C THR A 19 -5.17 0.56 7.17
N SER A 20 -6.26 -0.12 6.82
CA SER A 20 -6.74 -0.19 5.43
C SER A 20 -7.32 1.15 4.94
N GLU A 21 -7.78 2.01 5.86
CA GLU A 21 -8.38 3.30 5.54
C GLU A 21 -7.34 4.40 5.33
N LEU A 22 -6.13 4.23 5.88
CA LEU A 22 -5.02 5.19 5.78
C LEU A 22 -4.68 5.59 4.35
N SER A 23 -4.19 6.82 4.18
CA SER A 23 -3.70 7.30 2.89
C SER A 23 -2.42 6.56 2.46
N VAL A 24 -2.12 6.59 1.16
CA VAL A 24 -0.86 6.05 0.61
C VAL A 24 0.37 6.68 1.28
N LYS A 25 0.29 7.96 1.68
CA LYS A 25 1.39 8.65 2.37
C LYS A 25 1.60 8.09 3.77
N GLU A 26 0.53 7.88 4.52
CA GLU A 26 0.58 7.31 5.88
C GLU A 26 1.08 5.86 5.87
N LEU A 27 0.60 5.05 4.92
CA LEU A 27 1.08 3.68 4.73
C LEU A 27 2.58 3.61 4.42
N LYS A 28 3.11 4.57 3.64
CA LYS A 28 4.57 4.68 3.41
C LYS A 28 5.33 5.07 4.67
N VAL A 29 4.75 5.91 5.53
CA VAL A 29 5.35 6.25 6.83
C VAL A 29 5.38 5.02 7.73
N MET A 30 4.30 4.25 7.81
CA MET A 30 4.27 2.98 8.54
C MET A 30 5.29 1.98 7.98
N LEU A 31 5.41 1.85 6.66
CA LEU A 31 6.42 1.00 6.04
C LEU A 31 7.84 1.42 6.46
N LYS A 32 8.12 2.73 6.49
CA LYS A 32 9.40 3.27 6.96
C LYS A 32 9.67 2.94 8.43
N GLN A 33 8.64 3.08 9.28
CA GLN A 33 8.73 2.69 10.70
C GLN A 33 8.98 1.18 10.86
N LEU A 34 8.36 0.34 10.03
CA LEU A 34 8.59 -1.11 10.05
C LEU A 34 10.04 -1.47 9.70
N TYR A 35 10.68 -0.74 8.78
CA TYR A 35 12.10 -0.93 8.44
C TYR A 35 13.07 -0.65 9.59
N GLU A 36 12.70 0.22 10.54
CA GLU A 36 13.51 0.44 11.74
C GLU A 36 13.59 -0.81 12.61
N TYR A 37 12.60 -1.71 12.48
CA TYR A 37 12.51 -2.99 13.18
C TYR A 37 13.01 -4.18 12.35
N PHE A 38 13.72 -3.91 11.24
CA PHE A 38 14.18 -4.97 10.34
C PHE A 38 14.90 -6.06 11.13
N PRO A 39 14.52 -7.34 10.95
CA PRO A 39 15.14 -8.45 11.63
C PRO A 39 16.59 -8.65 11.15
N TYR A 40 17.57 -8.11 11.89
CA TYR A 40 19.00 -8.39 11.67
C TYR A 40 19.74 -8.86 12.94
N THR A 41 20.72 -9.74 12.76
CA THR A 41 21.76 -10.05 13.73
C THR A 41 22.96 -9.12 13.53
N ASP A 42 23.46 -8.53 14.61
CA ASP A 42 24.72 -7.79 14.62
C ASP A 42 25.85 -8.76 14.98
N LYS A 43 26.79 -9.00 14.06
CA LYS A 43 27.95 -9.87 14.28
C LYS A 43 29.17 -9.12 14.82
N GLY A 44 29.06 -7.82 15.09
CA GLY A 44 30.17 -7.01 15.59
C GLY A 44 31.25 -6.70 14.54
N ASP A 45 31.07 -7.14 13.29
CA ASP A 45 31.93 -6.84 12.13
C ASP A 45 31.42 -5.65 11.30
N GLY A 46 30.33 -5.00 11.75
CA GLY A 46 29.65 -3.93 11.03
C GLY A 46 28.70 -4.42 9.93
N ASN A 47 28.63 -5.73 9.66
CA ASN A 47 27.73 -6.30 8.66
C ASN A 47 26.43 -6.76 9.33
N LYS A 48 25.30 -6.32 8.77
CA LYS A 48 23.97 -6.79 9.17
C LYS A 48 23.64 -8.05 8.38
N GLN A 49 23.47 -9.17 9.08
CA GLN A 49 22.85 -10.36 8.48
C GLN A 49 21.38 -10.43 8.87
N PRO A 50 20.46 -10.76 7.95
CA PRO A 50 19.08 -11.04 8.31
C PRO A 50 19.03 -12.20 9.31
N TYR A 51 18.08 -12.17 10.24
CA TYR A 51 17.81 -13.36 11.07
C TYR A 51 17.44 -14.55 10.18
N ASP A 52 17.70 -15.75 10.68
CA ASP A 52 17.26 -16.98 10.03
C ASP A 52 15.76 -16.92 9.70
N THR A 53 15.41 -17.44 8.52
CA THR A 53 14.02 -17.46 8.01
C THR A 53 13.08 -18.23 8.93
N ASP A 54 13.62 -19.11 9.78
CA ASP A 54 12.85 -19.89 10.74
C ASP A 54 12.53 -19.19 12.05
N ASN A 55 13.12 -18.01 12.31
CA ASN A 55 12.80 -17.23 13.49
C ASN A 55 11.38 -16.63 13.42
N ASP A 56 10.56 -16.90 14.44
CA ASP A 56 9.20 -16.39 14.58
C ASP A 56 9.10 -14.86 14.46
N TYR A 57 10.12 -14.14 14.93
CA TYR A 57 10.20 -12.68 14.80
C TYR A 57 10.30 -12.24 13.34
N SER A 58 11.20 -12.86 12.57
CA SER A 58 11.35 -12.62 11.12
C SER A 58 10.05 -12.90 10.38
N LYS A 59 9.41 -14.03 10.67
CA LYS A 59 8.13 -14.43 10.07
C LYS A 59 7.04 -13.38 10.32
N LYS A 60 6.92 -12.87 11.55
CA LYS A 60 5.94 -11.81 11.88
C LYS A 60 6.25 -10.50 11.17
N TRP A 61 7.53 -10.12 11.08
CA TRP A 61 7.96 -8.92 10.38
C TRP A 61 7.60 -8.99 8.88
N PHE A 62 7.93 -10.08 8.21
CA PHE A 62 7.60 -10.26 6.78
C PHE A 62 6.09 -10.26 6.53
N LYS A 63 5.29 -10.88 7.40
CA LYS A 63 3.82 -10.79 7.31
C LYS A 63 3.31 -9.36 7.39
N CYS A 64 3.87 -8.53 8.28
CA CYS A 64 3.50 -7.12 8.38
C CYS A 64 3.91 -6.35 7.11
N TYR A 65 5.10 -6.63 6.60
CA TYR A 65 5.62 -6.02 5.38
C TYR A 65 4.73 -6.34 4.17
N ASP A 66 4.43 -7.61 3.96
CA ASP A 66 3.57 -8.08 2.87
C ASP A 66 2.16 -7.51 2.99
N HIS A 67 1.60 -7.43 4.21
CA HIS A 67 0.29 -6.84 4.44
C HIS A 67 0.25 -5.35 4.03
N LEU A 68 1.23 -4.55 4.46
CA LEU A 68 1.32 -3.14 4.08
C LEU A 68 1.52 -2.96 2.57
N LEU A 69 2.35 -3.79 1.94
CA LEU A 69 2.52 -3.78 0.48
C LEU A 69 1.23 -4.14 -0.26
N ASN A 70 0.45 -5.09 0.26
CA ASN A 70 -0.84 -5.46 -0.32
C ASN A 70 -1.84 -4.31 -0.24
N ILE A 71 -1.95 -3.63 0.90
CA ILE A 71 -2.84 -2.45 1.03
C ILE A 71 -2.42 -1.36 0.04
N LEU A 72 -1.11 -1.08 -0.07
CA LEU A 72 -0.58 -0.11 -1.03
C LEU A 72 -0.89 -0.48 -2.48
N SER A 73 -0.78 -1.77 -2.83
CA SER A 73 -1.05 -2.25 -4.18
C SER A 73 -2.54 -2.13 -4.51
N MET A 74 -3.42 -2.48 -3.57
CA MET A 74 -4.88 -2.33 -3.69
C MET A 74 -5.26 -0.86 -3.92
N LYS A 75 -4.75 0.08 -3.10
CA LYS A 75 -5.04 1.51 -3.29
C LYS A 75 -4.56 2.04 -4.64
N LYS A 76 -3.41 1.56 -5.13
CA LYS A 76 -2.91 1.92 -6.47
C LYS A 76 -3.83 1.39 -7.57
N GLN A 77 -4.36 0.18 -7.41
CA GLN A 77 -5.33 -0.40 -8.34
C GLN A 77 -6.65 0.36 -8.33
N GLU A 78 -7.19 0.69 -7.15
CA GLU A 78 -8.40 1.51 -7.01
C GLU A 78 -8.28 2.86 -7.71
N PHE A 79 -7.14 3.55 -7.56
CA PHE A 79 -6.89 4.81 -8.24
C PHE A 79 -6.92 4.65 -9.76
N ARG A 80 -6.24 3.62 -10.29
CA ARG A 80 -6.26 3.32 -11.73
C ARG A 80 -7.65 3.00 -12.23
N TYR A 81 -8.42 2.24 -11.46
CA TYR A 81 -9.80 1.91 -11.79
C TYR A 81 -10.68 3.17 -11.84
N LYS A 82 -10.61 4.03 -10.83
CA LYS A 82 -11.33 5.32 -10.80
C LYS A 82 -10.97 6.20 -11.99
N LEU A 83 -9.68 6.28 -12.34
CA LEU A 83 -9.22 7.01 -13.51
C LEU A 83 -9.80 6.44 -14.81
N SER A 84 -9.73 5.12 -14.99
CA SER A 84 -10.32 4.45 -16.16
C SER A 84 -11.82 4.72 -16.26
N LEU A 85 -12.54 4.65 -15.15
CA LEU A 85 -13.98 4.93 -15.11
C LEU A 85 -14.28 6.37 -15.50
N SER A 86 -13.51 7.35 -15.00
CA SER A 86 -13.67 8.75 -15.39
C SER A 86 -13.43 8.98 -16.89
N LEU A 87 -12.41 8.33 -17.47
CA LEU A 87 -12.13 8.42 -18.90
C LEU A 87 -13.28 7.82 -19.73
N SER A 88 -13.82 6.68 -19.30
CA SER A 88 -14.98 6.06 -19.94
C SER A 88 -16.21 6.97 -19.93
N ILE A 89 -16.49 7.63 -18.80
CA ILE A 89 -17.60 8.60 -18.70
C ILE A 89 -17.40 9.76 -19.67
N VAL A 90 -16.19 10.33 -19.73
CA VAL A 90 -15.87 11.42 -20.67
C VAL A 90 -16.05 10.98 -22.13
N ALA A 91 -15.61 9.79 -22.49
CA ALA A 91 -15.76 9.26 -23.84
C ALA A 91 -17.25 9.09 -24.23
N ILE A 92 -18.09 8.63 -23.31
CA ILE A 92 -19.55 8.52 -23.52
C ILE A 92 -20.15 9.91 -23.76
N VAL A 93 -19.81 10.90 -22.92
CA VAL A 93 -20.33 12.27 -23.05
C VAL A 93 -19.95 12.88 -24.40
N ILE A 94 -18.69 12.75 -24.82
CA ILE A 94 -18.23 13.25 -26.13
C ILE A 94 -18.97 12.56 -27.27
N SER A 95 -19.19 11.25 -27.17
CA SER A 95 -19.91 10.48 -28.19
C SER A 95 -21.36 10.93 -28.32
N VAL A 96 -22.06 11.15 -27.20
CA VAL A 96 -23.44 11.63 -27.19
C VAL A 96 -23.55 13.04 -27.76
N ILE A 97 -22.65 13.95 -27.36
CA ILE A 97 -22.61 15.32 -27.90
C ILE A 97 -22.35 15.30 -29.41
N GLY A 98 -21.38 14.50 -29.86
CA GLY A 98 -21.05 14.38 -31.29
C GLY A 98 -22.24 13.89 -32.13
N VAL A 99 -23.01 12.93 -31.62
CA VAL A 99 -24.24 12.46 -32.27
C VAL A 99 -25.31 13.56 -32.26
N ALA A 100 -25.55 14.21 -31.13
CA ALA A 100 -26.54 15.28 -31.02
C ALA A 100 -26.23 16.45 -31.98
N VAL A 101 -24.97 16.88 -32.06
CA VAL A 101 -24.53 17.93 -32.99
C VAL A 101 -24.74 17.50 -34.44
N ARG A 102 -24.41 16.26 -34.80
CA ARG A 102 -24.63 15.76 -36.17
C ARG A 102 -26.11 15.76 -36.56
N ILE A 103 -26.99 15.37 -35.63
CA ILE A 103 -28.44 15.36 -35.87
C ILE A 103 -28.94 16.79 -36.11
N THR A 104 -28.54 17.75 -35.28
CA THR A 104 -28.96 19.16 -35.42
C THR A 104 -28.42 19.85 -36.67
N VAL A 105 -27.25 19.46 -37.17
CA VAL A 105 -26.65 20.02 -38.39
C VAL A 105 -27.20 19.38 -39.67
N SER A 106 -27.70 18.14 -39.60
CA SER A 106 -28.18 17.40 -40.78
C SER A 106 -29.71 17.41 -40.95
N GLY A 107 -30.46 17.91 -39.97
CA GLY A 107 -31.92 18.11 -40.02
C GLY A 107 -32.26 19.57 -40.26
#